data_AF-A0A377DVC3-F1
#
_entry.id   AF-A0A377DVC3-F1
#
_cell.length_a   1.000
_cell.length_b   1.000
_cell.length_c   1.000
_cell.angle_alpha   90.00
_cell.angle_beta   90.00
_cell.angle_gamma   90.00
#
_symmetry.space_group_name_H-M   'P 1'
#
loop_
_entity.id
_entity.type
_entity.pdbx_description
1 polymer ?
#
loop_
_entity_poly.entity_id
_entity_poly.type
_entity_poly.pdbx_seq_one_letter_code
_entity_poly.pdbx_strand_id
1 'polypeptide(L)'
;MNGKNGLACITPISALNQPGKKIVIRPLPGLPVIRDLVVDMGQFYAQYEKIKPYLLNNGQNPPAREHFTDARAARKTRRAV
;
A
#
# COMPACT_ATOMS: atom_id res chain seq x y z
N MET A 1 0.00 -15.46 4.51
CA MET A 1 0.33 -16.53 5.48
C MET A 1 -0.96 -17.22 5.92
N ASN A 2 -1.05 -18.56 5.79
CA ASN A 2 -2.27 -19.33 6.09
C ASN A 2 -3.55 -18.79 5.40
N GLY A 3 -3.43 -18.33 4.16
CA GLY A 3 -4.55 -17.79 3.37
C GLY A 3 -4.94 -16.34 3.64
N LYS A 4 -4.35 -15.67 4.64
CA LYS A 4 -4.56 -14.24 4.90
C LYS A 4 -3.33 -13.42 4.48
N ASN A 5 -3.57 -12.23 3.92
CA ASN A 5 -2.51 -11.28 3.60
C ASN A 5 -2.01 -10.60 4.89
N GLY A 6 -0.70 -10.39 5.00
CA GLY A 6 -0.08 -9.79 6.18
C GLY A 6 1.42 -9.63 6.01
N LEU A 7 2.04 -8.87 6.91
CA LEU A 7 3.47 -8.61 6.91
C LEU A 7 4.21 -9.68 7.72
N ALA A 8 5.14 -10.38 7.08
CA ALA A 8 5.86 -11.49 7.72
C ALA A 8 6.69 -11.03 8.94
N CYS A 9 7.26 -9.83 8.90
CA CYS A 9 8.15 -9.30 9.95
C CYS A 9 7.48 -9.09 11.31
N ILE A 10 6.15 -8.89 11.35
CA ILE A 10 5.39 -8.63 12.59
C ILE A 10 4.46 -9.78 12.93
N THR A 11 4.41 -10.84 12.11
CA THR A 11 3.50 -11.96 12.33
C THR A 11 4.25 -13.05 13.11
N PRO A 12 3.96 -13.25 14.40
CA PRO A 12 4.67 -14.23 15.21
C PRO A 12 4.31 -15.65 14.76
N ILE A 13 5.27 -16.58 14.89
CA ILE A 13 5.04 -18.00 14.58
C ILE A 13 3.90 -18.59 15.42
N SER A 14 3.73 -18.16 16.67
CA SER A 14 2.63 -18.60 17.52
C SER A 14 1.24 -18.30 16.94
N ALA A 15 1.09 -17.22 16.17
CA ALA A 15 -0.17 -16.87 15.52
C ALA A 15 -0.44 -17.68 14.25
N LEU A 16 0.60 -18.28 13.66
CA LEU A 16 0.50 -19.07 12.42
C LEU A 16 0.53 -20.57 12.68
N ASN A 17 1.10 -21.00 13.80
CA ASN A 17 1.26 -22.41 14.14
C ASN A 17 -0.06 -23.00 14.62
N GLN A 18 -0.58 -23.98 13.89
CA GLN A 18 -1.78 -24.73 14.25
C GLN A 18 -1.36 -26.20 14.44
N PRO A 19 -1.71 -26.85 15.57
CA PRO A 19 -1.27 -28.22 15.84
C PRO A 19 -1.72 -29.15 14.71
N GLY A 20 -0.76 -29.92 14.16
CA GLY A 20 -1.01 -30.86 13.07
C GLY A 20 -1.11 -30.23 11.67
N LYS A 21 -0.91 -28.92 11.49
CA LYS A 21 -0.96 -28.25 10.17
C LYS A 21 0.36 -27.57 9.83
N LYS A 22 0.75 -27.70 8.56
CA LYS A 22 1.91 -26.99 8.00
C LYS A 22 1.56 -25.51 7.76
N ILE A 23 2.52 -24.62 8.00
CA ILE A 23 2.38 -23.20 7.68
C ILE A 23 2.47 -23.04 6.16
N VAL A 24 1.41 -22.54 5.53
CA VAL A 24 1.36 -22.32 4.08
C VAL A 24 1.66 -20.86 3.78
N ILE A 25 2.78 -20.62 3.09
CA ILE A 25 3.19 -19.31 2.61
C ILE A 25 2.96 -19.28 1.10
N ARG A 26 2.23 -18.26 0.64
CA ARG A 26 1.91 -18.02 -0.76
C ARG A 26 2.18 -16.56 -1.09
N PRO A 27 2.55 -16.24 -2.34
CA PRO A 27 2.68 -14.87 -2.80
C PRO A 27 1.33 -14.14 -2.74
N LEU A 28 1.38 -12.81 -2.87
CA LEU A 28 0.19 -11.96 -2.83
C LEU A 28 -0.75 -12.33 -4.01
N PRO A 29 -2.04 -12.58 -3.77
CA PRO A 29 -2.97 -12.87 -4.86
C PRO A 29 -3.18 -11.63 -5.74
N GLY A 30 -3.27 -11.83 -7.05
CA GLY A 30 -3.60 -10.78 -8.02
C GLY A 30 -2.41 -10.03 -8.60
N LEU A 31 -1.17 -10.34 -8.20
CA LEU A 31 0.05 -9.82 -8.82
C LEU A 31 0.84 -10.94 -9.51
N PRO A 32 1.56 -10.64 -10.60
CA PRO A 32 2.45 -11.61 -11.23
C PRO A 32 3.54 -12.06 -10.26
N VAL A 33 3.89 -13.34 -10.25
CA VAL A 33 5.01 -13.85 -9.44
C VAL A 33 6.28 -13.82 -10.30
N ILE A 34 7.31 -13.12 -9.84
CA ILE A 34 8.61 -13.07 -10.53
C ILE A 34 9.39 -14.35 -10.20
N ARG A 35 9.57 -14.61 -8.90
CA ARG A 35 10.18 -15.83 -8.36
C ARG A 35 9.77 -16.07 -6.92
N ASP A 36 9.49 -17.33 -6.58
CA ASP A 36 9.15 -17.79 -5.24
C ASP A 36 7.99 -16.97 -4.60
N LEU A 37 8.32 -16.08 -3.66
CA LEU A 37 7.37 -15.21 -2.96
C LEU A 37 7.46 -13.75 -3.41
N VAL A 38 8.37 -13.44 -4.33
CA VAL A 38 8.56 -12.10 -4.88
C VAL A 38 7.55 -11.87 -5.99
N VAL A 39 6.71 -10.87 -5.79
CA VAL A 39 5.68 -10.44 -6.76
C VAL A 39 6.11 -9.19 -7.51
N ASP A 40 5.63 -9.03 -8.73
CA ASP A 40 5.77 -7.81 -9.51
C ASP A 40 4.78 -6.75 -9.03
N MET A 41 5.31 -5.64 -8.53
CA MET A 41 4.55 -4.50 -8.01
C MET A 41 4.25 -3.43 -9.08
N GLY A 42 4.69 -3.62 -10.33
CA GLY A 42 4.54 -2.63 -11.39
C GLY A 42 3.08 -2.21 -11.63
N GLN A 43 2.16 -3.17 -11.66
CA GLN A 43 0.73 -2.88 -11.80
C GLN A 43 0.16 -2.09 -10.62
N PHE A 44 0.62 -2.39 -9.40
CA PHE A 44 0.19 -1.67 -8.20
C PHE A 44 0.64 -0.21 -8.24
N TYR A 45 1.90 0.05 -8.60
CA TYR A 45 2.43 1.41 -8.70
C TYR A 45 1.82 2.21 -9.85
N ALA A 46 1.53 1.59 -10.99
CA ALA A 46 0.86 2.26 -12.12
C ALA A 46 -0.53 2.82 -11.71
N GLN A 47 -1.27 2.09 -10.88
CA GLN A 47 -2.56 2.55 -10.37
C GLN A 47 -2.41 3.66 -9.32
N TYR A 48 -1.34 3.61 -8.52
CA TYR A 48 -1.01 4.64 -7.56
C TYR A 48 -0.59 5.95 -8.25
N GLU A 49 0.16 5.88 -9.35
CA GLU A 49 0.57 7.08 -10.09
C GLU A 49 -0.61 7.80 -10.76
N LYS A 50 -1.61 7.06 -11.24
CA LYS A 50 -2.83 7.64 -11.86
C LYS A 50 -3.57 8.63 -10.96
N ILE A 51 -3.55 8.41 -9.65
CA ILE A 51 -4.24 9.29 -8.69
C ILE A 51 -3.42 10.52 -8.31
N LYS A 52 -2.23 10.72 -8.88
CA LYS A 52 -1.30 11.83 -8.56
C LYS A 52 -1.14 12.01 -7.04
N PRO A 53 -0.52 11.07 -6.33
CA PRO A 53 -0.51 11.00 -4.88
C PRO A 53 0.54 11.95 -4.26
N TYR A 54 0.64 13.15 -4.82
CA TYR A 54 1.56 14.20 -4.43
C TYR A 54 0.79 15.51 -4.25
N LEU A 55 1.39 16.43 -3.52
CA LEU A 55 0.79 17.74 -3.26
C LEU A 55 0.73 18.53 -4.57
N LEU A 56 -0.48 18.75 -5.08
CA LEU A 56 -0.74 19.64 -6.21
C LEU A 56 -0.99 21.06 -5.68
N ASN A 57 0.04 21.90 -5.74
CA ASN A 57 -0.06 23.31 -5.39
C ASN A 57 -0.23 24.16 -6.66
N ASN A 58 -1.20 25.07 -6.66
CA ASN A 58 -1.52 26.01 -7.74
C ASN A 58 -0.73 27.34 -7.67
N GLY A 59 0.23 27.47 -6.75
CA GLY A 59 1.14 28.63 -6.62
C GLY A 59 0.49 29.90 -6.08
N GLN A 60 -0.83 29.91 -5.89
CA GLN A 60 -1.55 31.02 -5.26
C GLN A 60 -1.40 30.89 -3.74
N ASN A 61 -0.55 31.73 -3.15
CA ASN A 61 -0.10 31.75 -1.74
C ASN A 61 0.90 30.65 -1.34
N PRO A 62 2.20 30.81 -1.66
CA PRO A 62 3.26 30.04 -0.99
C PRO A 62 3.33 30.43 0.50
N PRO A 63 3.09 29.50 1.44
CA PRO A 63 3.28 29.76 2.86
C PRO A 63 4.77 29.87 3.19
N ALA A 64 5.12 30.69 4.18
CA ALA A 64 6.52 30.90 4.59
C ALA A 64 7.18 29.68 5.28
N ARG A 65 6.41 28.61 5.55
CA ARG A 65 6.91 27.37 6.19
C ARG A 65 6.29 26.12 5.57
N GLU A 66 5.12 25.71 6.05
CA GLU A 66 4.50 24.43 5.74
C GLU A 66 3.07 24.61 5.25
N HIS A 67 2.67 23.78 4.28
CA HIS A 67 1.30 23.74 3.81
C HIS A 67 0.43 23.00 4.82
N PHE A 68 -0.54 23.69 5.41
CA PHE A 68 -1.49 23.09 6.35
C PHE A 68 -2.40 22.11 5.60
N THR A 69 -2.14 20.81 5.73
CA THR A 69 -2.99 19.76 5.14
C THR A 69 -4.09 19.36 6.10
N ASP A 70 -5.19 20.09 6.11
CA ASP A 70 -6.43 19.63 6.77
C ASP A 70 -7.01 18.43 5.99
N ALA A 71 -7.63 17.46 6.68
CA ALA A 71 -8.37 16.36 6.07
C ALA A 71 -9.42 16.86 5.04
N ARG A 72 -9.96 18.06 5.22
CA ARG A 72 -10.86 18.75 4.29
C ARG A 72 -10.15 19.22 3.00
N ALA A 73 -8.89 19.64 3.10
CA ALA A 73 -8.08 20.06 1.95
C ALA A 73 -7.70 18.86 1.07
N ALA A 74 -7.32 17.73 1.67
CA ALA A 74 -7.04 16.48 0.93
C ALA A 74 -8.26 15.91 0.18
N ARG A 75 -9.48 16.18 0.68
CA ARG A 75 -10.72 15.76 0.03
C ARG A 75 -11.03 16.56 -1.24
N LYS A 76 -10.55 17.80 -1.34
CA LYS A 76 -10.72 18.66 -2.52
C LYS A 76 -9.88 18.14 -3.70
N THR A 77 -8.69 17.59 -3.42
CA THR A 77 -7.81 16.95 -4.43
C THR A 77 -8.37 15.62 -4.94
N ARG A 78 -9.10 14.86 -4.12
CA ARG A 78 -9.77 13.61 -4.55
C ARG A 78 -10.99 13.82 -5.46
N ARG A 79 -11.53 15.04 -5.56
CA ARG A 79 -12.75 15.34 -6.34
C ARG A 79 -12.46 15.83 -7.77
N ALA A 80 -11.19 15.92 -8.13
CA ALA A 80 -10.72 16.34 -9.45
C ALA A 80 -10.24 15.15 -10.33
N VAL A 81 -10.62 13.93 -9.95
CA VAL A 81 -10.48 12.70 -10.75
C VAL A 81 -11.88 12.21 -11.09
#